data_AF-F7JKS8-F1
#
_entry.id   AF-F7JKS8-F1
#
_cell.length_a   1.000
_cell.length_b   1.000
_cell.length_c   1.000
_cell.angle_alpha   90.00
_cell.angle_beta   90.00
_cell.angle_gamma   90.00
#
_symmetry.space_group_name_H-M   'P 1'
#
loop_
_entity.id
_entity.type
_entity.pdbx_description
1 polymer ?
#
loop_
_entity_poly.entity_id
_entity_poly.type
_entity_poly.pdbx_seq_one_letter_code
_entity_poly.pdbx_strand_id
1 'polypeptide(L)' 'MEEIKEMTEKEQIAILIDQYTDLQRIKAAEDKEREVAYQIRATKAKLEAMGIVTEDLNI' A
#
# COMPACT_ATOMS: atom_id res chain seq x y z
N MET A 1 9.28 13.92 -23.43
CA MET A 1 9.51 12.56 -22.95
C MET A 1 9.27 12.60 -21.46
N GLU A 2 8.40 11.74 -20.95
CA GLU A 2 8.13 11.69 -19.51
C GLU A 2 9.34 11.06 -18.85
N GLU A 3 10.02 11.83 -18.02
CA GLU A 3 11.23 11.41 -17.32
C GLU A 3 10.79 10.39 -16.26
N ILE A 4 10.96 9.09 -16.53
CA ILE A 4 10.83 8.06 -15.50
C ILE A 4 11.99 8.32 -14.53
N LYS A 5 11.71 9.09 -13.48
CA LYS A 5 12.68 9.36 -12.43
C LYS A 5 12.98 8.04 -11.74
N GLU A 6 14.19 7.54 -11.94
CA GLU A 6 14.64 6.30 -11.34
C GLU A 6 14.58 6.42 -9.82
N MET A 7 13.87 5.49 -9.19
CA MET A 7 13.73 5.48 -7.73
C MET A 7 15.10 5.28 -7.08
N THR A 8 15.39 6.10 -6.09
CA THR A 8 16.61 5.95 -5.30
C THR A 8 16.53 4.72 -4.40
N GLU A 9 17.68 4.15 -4.02
CA GLU A 9 17.74 3.04 -3.04
C GLU A 9 17.01 3.39 -1.73
N LYS A 10 17.06 4.66 -1.29
CA LYS A 10 16.38 5.11 -0.08
C LYS A 10 14.85 5.04 -0.20
N GLU A 11 14.31 5.44 -1.35
CA GLU A 11 12.87 5.34 -1.61
C GLU A 11 12.43 3.88 -1.72
N GLN A 12 13.26 3.01 -2.31
CA GLN A 12 13.00 1.56 -2.35
C GLN A 12 13.00 0.94 -0.95
N ILE A 13 13.99 1.27 -0.11
CA ILE A 13 14.06 0.80 1.28
C ILE A 13 12.83 1.26 2.06
N ALA A 14 12.38 2.51 1.90
CA ALA A 14 11.19 3.01 2.57
C ALA A 14 9.93 2.21 2.19
N ILE A 15 9.74 1.92 0.90
CA ILE A 15 8.62 1.07 0.43
C ILE A 15 8.68 -0.32 1.05
N LEU A 16 9.86 -0.94 1.08
CA LEU A 16 10.02 -2.29 1.64
C LEU A 16 9.76 -2.31 3.16
N ILE A 17 10.14 -1.25 3.88
CA ILE A 17 9.83 -1.10 5.31
C ILE A 17 8.33 -1.04 5.52
N ASP A 18 7.63 -0.18 4.77
CA ASP A 18 6.18 -0.02 4.90
C ASP A 18 5.45 -1.33 4.60
N GLN A 19 5.83 -2.02 3.52
CA GLN A 19 5.29 -3.34 3.16
C GLN A 19 5.55 -4.37 4.27
N TYR A 20 6.76 -4.42 4.82
CA TYR A 20 7.08 -5.34 5.89
C TYR A 20 6.27 -5.05 7.16
N THR A 21 6.07 -3.77 7.49
CA THR A 21 5.24 -3.35 8.63
C THR A 21 3.80 -3.79 8.46
N ASP A 22 3.20 -3.58 7.28
CA ASP A 22 1.83 -4.01 7.00
C ASP A 22 1.67 -5.53 7.10
N LEU A 23 2.65 -6.31 6.62
CA LEU A 23 2.70 -7.76 6.80
C LEU A 23 2.80 -8.19 8.27
N GLN A 24 3.61 -7.49 9.08
CA GLN A 24 3.69 -7.78 10.52
C GLN A 24 2.37 -7.49 11.22
N ARG A 25 1.65 -6.42 10.84
CA ARG A 25 0.32 -6.11 11.38
C ARG A 25 -0.69 -7.21 11.07
N ILE A 26 -0.75 -7.68 9.83
CA ILE A 26 -1.61 -8.81 9.43
C ILE A 26 -1.24 -10.06 10.23
N LYS A 27 0.07 -10.36 10.35
CA LYS A 27 0.56 -11.52 11.10
C LYS A 27 0.16 -11.48 12.58
N ALA A 28 0.18 -10.30 13.19
CA ALA A 28 -0.13 -10.09 14.61
C ALA A 28 -1.63 -9.91 14.89
N ALA A 29 -2.46 -9.69 13.88
CA ALA A 29 -3.89 -9.48 14.06
C ALA A 29 -4.61 -10.76 14.55
N GLU A 30 -5.50 -10.57 15.53
CA GLU A 30 -6.41 -11.62 16.01
C GLU A 30 -7.37 -12.05 14.89
N ASP A 31 -7.93 -11.08 14.17
CA ASP A 31 -8.76 -11.26 12.98
C ASP A 31 -8.02 -10.70 11.76
N LYS A 32 -7.48 -11.60 10.93
CA LYS A 32 -6.62 -11.25 9.79
C LYS A 32 -7.42 -10.66 8.65
N GLU A 33 -8.59 -11.22 8.40
CA GLU A 33 -9.53 -10.78 7.37
C GLU A 33 -9.97 -9.35 7.64
N ARG A 34 -10.27 -9.01 8.90
CA ARG A 34 -10.59 -7.64 9.31
C ARG A 34 -9.43 -6.68 9.11
N GLU A 35 -8.22 -7.07 9.48
CA GLU A 35 -7.03 -6.22 9.28
C GLU A 35 -6.74 -5.99 7.80
N VAL A 36 -6.83 -7.04 6.96
CA VAL A 36 -6.70 -6.92 5.51
C VAL A 36 -7.77 -5.98 4.94
N ALA A 37 -9.03 -6.15 5.33
CA ALA A 37 -10.12 -5.27 4.88
C ALA A 37 -9.89 -3.80 5.29
N TYR A 38 -9.37 -3.56 6.50
CA TYR A 38 -9.01 -2.23 6.96
C TYR A 38 -7.89 -1.62 6.12
N GLN A 39 -6.79 -2.36 5.89
CA GLN A 39 -5.65 -1.87 5.12
C GLN A 39 -6.06 -1.57 3.66
N ILE A 40 -6.85 -2.45 3.02
CA ILE A 40 -7.38 -2.20 1.68
C ILE A 40 -8.22 -0.91 1.65
N ARG A 41 -9.16 -0.74 2.59
CA ARG A 41 -10.01 0.45 2.64
C ARG A 41 -9.18 1.73 2.83
N ALA A 42 -8.21 1.71 3.74
CA ALA A 42 -7.36 2.86 4.02
C ALA A 42 -6.48 3.22 2.81
N THR A 43 -5.91 2.24 2.14
CA THR A 43 -5.09 2.44 0.94
C THR A 43 -5.92 2.96 -0.23
N LYS A 44 -7.12 2.40 -0.45
CA LYS A 44 -8.06 2.91 -1.48
C LYS A 44 -8.39 4.38 -1.27
N ALA A 45 -8.75 4.78 -0.06
CA ALA A 45 -9.06 6.18 0.25
C ALA A 45 -7.87 7.12 -0.03
N LYS A 46 -6.63 6.67 0.24
CA LYS A 46 -5.43 7.45 -0.07
C LYS A 46 -5.19 7.58 -1.58
N LEU A 47 -5.36 6.49 -2.33
CA LEU A 47 -5.24 6.48 -3.79
C LEU A 47 -6.28 7.40 -4.44
N GLU A 48 -7.54 7.30 -4.00
CA GLU A 48 -8.63 8.17 -4.46
C GLU A 48 -8.35 9.65 -4.16
N ALA A 49 -7.83 9.96 -2.97
CA ALA A 49 -7.41 11.32 -2.61
C ALA A 49 -6.26 11.84 -3.49
N MET A 50 -5.48 10.96 -4.10
CA MET A 50 -4.43 11.28 -5.09
C MET A 50 -4.95 11.29 -6.53
N GLY A 51 -6.27 11.11 -6.75
CA GLY A 51 -6.89 11.07 -8.07
C GLY A 51 -6.70 9.76 -8.82
N ILE A 52 -6.26 8.70 -8.15
CA ILE A 52 -6.08 7.37 -8.73
C ILE A 52 -7.39 6.60 -8.60
N VAL A 53 -7.94 6.13 -9.72
CA VAL A 53 -9.15 5.31 -9.76
C VAL A 53 -8.83 3.90 -9.26
N THR A 54 -9.51 3.46 -8.20
CA THR A 54 -9.24 2.17 -7.52
C THR A 54 -10.20 1.06 -7.93
N GLU A 55 -11.21 1.37 -8.75
CA GLU A 55 -12.28 0.45 -9.18
C GLU A 55 -11.71 -0.76 -9.95
N ASP A 56 -10.65 -0.54 -10.73
CA ASP A 56 -9.93 -1.55 -11.51
C ASP A 56 -8.90 -2.37 -10.71
N LEU A 57 -8.66 -2.03 -9.44
CA LEU A 57 -7.65 -2.69 -8.59
C LEU A 57 -8.22 -3.87 -7.78
N ASN A 58 -9.50 -4.21 -7.96
CA ASN A 58 -10.12 -5.36 -7.32
C ASN A 58 -9.75 -6.63 -8.12
N ILE A 59 -8.96 -7.53 -7.51
CA ILE A 59 -8.50 -8.80 -8.08
C ILE A 59 -9.24 -9.96 -7.42
#